data_AF-A0AAV8Q5Q3-F1
#
_entry.id   AF-A0AAV8Q5Q3-F1
#
_cell.length_a   1.000
_cell.length_b   1.000
_cell.length_c   1.000
_cell.angle_alpha   90.00
_cell.angle_beta   90.00
_cell.angle_gamma   90.00
#
_symmetry.space_group_name_H-M   'P 1'
#
loop_
_entity.id
_entity.type
_entity.pdbx_description
1 polymer ?
#
loop_
_entity_poly.entity_id
_entity_poly.type
_entity_poly.pdbx_seq_one_letter_code
_entity_poly.pdbx_strand_id
1 'polypeptide(L)' 'MFYGRAVLLNLIDAGPQHLRPAIFRSLLHEACDRIINPIYGAAGLLCNGTWQLCQAAVEAVLEGAPIVRAVGEGGARKR' A
#
# COMPACT_ATOMS: atom_id res chain seq x y z
N MET A 1 -2.23 3.39 11.64
CA MET A 1 -3.59 3.66 11.13
C MET A 1 -3.42 4.18 9.72
N PHE A 2 -3.91 3.44 8.73
CA PHE A 2 -3.87 3.87 7.33
C PHE A 2 -4.68 5.15 7.17
N TYR A 3 -4.25 6.04 6.26
CA TYR A 3 -4.87 7.34 6.01
C TYR A 3 -6.39 7.22 5.91
N GLY A 4 -7.11 7.61 6.98
CA GLY A 4 -8.57 7.65 6.95
C GLY A 4 -9.05 8.61 5.86
N ARG A 5 -10.28 8.42 5.36
CA ARG A 5 -10.82 9.20 4.22
C ARG A 5 -10.58 10.72 4.34
N ALA A 6 -10.82 11.30 5.51
CA ALA A 6 -10.63 12.74 5.73
C ALA A 6 -9.16 13.18 5.61
N VAL A 7 -8.24 12.44 6.24
CA VAL A 7 -6.80 12.73 6.19
C VAL A 7 -6.26 12.55 4.77
N LEU A 8 -6.68 11.48 4.08
CA LEU A 8 -6.30 11.23 2.69
C LEU A 8 -6.67 12.40 1.79
N LEU A 9 -7.93 12.84 1.83
CA LEU A 9 -8.41 13.96 1.01
C LEU A 9 -7.69 15.26 1.35
N ASN A 10 -7.51 15.56 2.63
CA ASN A 10 -6.80 16.76 3.06
C ASN A 10 -5.35 16.80 2.56
N LEU A 11 -4.64 15.66 2.57
CA LEU A 11 -3.26 15.58 2.07
C LEU A 11 -3.19 15.77 0.56
N ILE A 12 -4.16 15.21 -0.19
CA ILE A 12 -4.25 15.40 -1.63
C ILE A 12 -4.57 16.88 -1.95
N ASP A 13 -5.52 17.48 -1.24
CA ASP A 13 -5.95 18.86 -1.49
C ASP A 13 -4.93 19.92 -1.04
N ALA A 14 -4.04 19.59 -0.10
CA ALA A 14 -2.96 20.48 0.34
C ALA A 14 -1.94 20.79 -0.77
N GLY A 15 -1.87 19.94 -1.81
CA GLY A 15 -0.97 20.13 -2.95
C GLY A 15 -1.58 20.94 -4.10
N PRO A 16 -0.74 21.66 -4.88
CA PRO A 16 -1.12 22.18 -6.19
C PRO A 16 -1.75 21.09 -7.07
N GLN A 17 -2.75 21.46 -7.88
CA GLN A 17 -3.57 20.49 -8.64
C GLN A 17 -2.74 19.51 -9.49
N HIS A 18 -1.63 19.98 -10.07
CA HIS A 18 -0.74 19.16 -10.88
C HIS A 18 0.09 18.14 -10.08
N LEU A 19 0.28 18.34 -8.77
CA LEU A 19 1.01 17.43 -7.89
C LEU A 19 0.09 16.41 -7.19
N ARG A 20 -1.22 16.63 -7.20
CA ARG A 20 -2.19 15.72 -6.56
C ARG A 20 -2.05 14.25 -6.98
N PRO A 21 -1.82 13.92 -8.27
CA PRO A 21 -1.60 12.54 -8.67
C PRO A 21 -0.29 11.95 -8.13
N ALA A 22 0.75 12.78 -7.95
CA ALA A 22 2.01 12.37 -7.35
C ALA A 22 1.84 12.13 -5.84
N ILE A 23 1.16 13.05 -5.14
CA ILE A 23 0.82 12.91 -3.72
C ILE A 23 0.01 11.64 -3.48
N PHE A 24 -1.04 11.42 -4.28
CA PHE A 24 -1.84 10.21 -4.17
C PHE A 24 -1.00 8.94 -4.37
N ARG A 25 -0.11 8.92 -5.36
CA ARG A 25 0.83 7.81 -5.55
C ARG A 25 1.75 7.60 -4.36
N SER A 26 2.32 8.64 -3.77
CA SER A 26 3.15 8.51 -2.56
C SER A 26 2.37 7.90 -1.39
N LEU A 27 1.12 8.35 -1.19
CA LEU A 27 0.25 7.80 -0.14
C LEU A 27 -0.11 6.33 -0.37
N LEU A 28 -0.28 5.91 -1.64
CA LEU A 28 -0.45 4.49 -1.97
C LEU A 28 0.79 3.67 -1.66
N HIS A 29 2.01 4.16 -1.94
CA HIS A 29 3.24 3.43 -1.60
C HIS A 29 3.38 3.21 -0.10
N GLU A 30 3.12 4.24 0.71
CA GLU A 30 3.15 4.15 2.18
C GLU A 30 2.01 3.31 2.79
N ALA A 31 0.96 3.08 2.01
CA ALA A 31 -0.09 2.18 2.37
C ALA A 31 0.34 0.74 2.01
N CYS A 32 0.64 0.49 0.75
CA CYS A 32 1.00 -0.83 0.24
C CYS A 32 2.23 -1.42 0.96
N ASP A 33 3.25 -0.61 1.27
CA ASP A 33 4.45 -1.08 1.96
C ASP A 33 4.16 -1.63 3.36
N ARG A 34 3.22 -1.03 4.11
CA ARG A 34 2.78 -1.43 5.45
C ARG A 34 1.77 -2.57 5.41
N ILE A 35 1.03 -2.74 4.31
CA ILE A 35 0.21 -3.95 4.12
C ILE A 35 1.14 -5.16 3.95
N ILE A 36 2.21 -5.00 3.17
CA ILE A 36 3.15 -6.08 2.88
C ILE A 36 4.10 -6.33 4.05
N ASN A 37 4.67 -5.27 4.64
CA ASN A 37 5.57 -5.33 5.79
C ASN A 37 5.06 -4.42 6.91
N PRO A 38 4.18 -4.92 7.80
CA PRO A 38 3.52 -4.09 8.82
C PRO A 38 4.44 -3.56 9.91
N ILE A 39 5.64 -4.15 10.07
CA ILE A 39 6.59 -3.74 11.11
C ILE A 39 7.55 -2.66 10.59
N TYR A 40 8.09 -2.85 9.38
CA TYR A 40 9.18 -2.03 8.86
C TYR A 40 8.83 -1.21 7.62
N GLY A 41 7.65 -1.42 7.01
CA GLY A 41 7.20 -0.70 5.82
C GLY A 41 8.22 -0.70 4.68
N ALA A 42 8.35 0.42 3.97
CA ALA A 42 9.29 0.60 2.86
C ALA A 42 10.74 0.30 3.24
N ALA A 43 11.17 0.64 4.46
CA ALA A 43 12.54 0.36 4.90
C ALA A 43 12.81 -1.16 4.90
N GLY A 44 11.86 -1.95 5.41
CA GLY A 44 11.95 -3.41 5.37
C GLY A 44 11.93 -3.95 3.94
N LEU A 45 11.12 -3.38 3.04
CA LEU A 45 11.07 -3.82 1.65
C LEU A 45 12.35 -3.49 0.88
N LEU A 46 12.94 -2.32 1.12
CA LEU A 46 14.20 -1.89 0.49
C LEU A 46 15.37 -2.74 1.00
N CYS A 47 15.48 -2.93 2.33
CA CYS A 47 16.53 -3.76 2.92
C CYS A 47 16.44 -5.22 2.47
N ASN A 48 15.23 -5.74 2.28
CA ASN A 48 15.02 -7.12 1.85
C ASN A 48 15.05 -7.29 0.32
N GLY A 49 15.20 -6.19 -0.45
CA GLY A 49 15.19 -6.23 -1.90
C GLY A 49 13.84 -6.62 -2.52
N THR A 50 12.74 -6.41 -1.80
CA THR A 50 11.37 -6.79 -2.20
C THR A 50 10.48 -5.60 -2.52
N TRP A 51 11.07 -4.44 -2.83
CA TRP A 51 10.35 -3.22 -3.21
C TRP A 51 9.36 -3.42 -4.36
N GLN A 52 9.67 -4.33 -5.29
CA GLN A 52 8.84 -4.68 -6.43
C GLN A 52 7.45 -5.20 -6.01
N LEU A 53 7.31 -5.83 -4.84
CA LEU A 53 6.01 -6.25 -4.31
C LEU A 53 5.14 -5.04 -3.97
N CYS A 54 5.73 -3.98 -3.43
CA CYS A 54 5.02 -2.72 -3.18
C CYS A 54 4.61 -2.05 -4.51
N GLN A 55 5.50 -2.01 -5.50
CA GLN A 55 5.16 -1.50 -6.84
C GLN A 55 3.96 -2.24 -7.44
N ALA A 56 4.01 -3.57 -7.46
CA ALA A 56 2.94 -4.40 -8.00
C ALA A 56 1.60 -4.18 -7.25
N ALA A 57 1.65 -4.00 -5.93
CA ALA A 57 0.45 -3.70 -5.14
C ALA A 57 -0.13 -2.32 -5.47
N VAL A 58 0.71 -1.29 -5.65
CA VAL A 58 0.27 0.06 -6.04
C VAL A 58 -0.34 0.03 -7.44
N GLU A 59 0.30 -0.64 -8.39
CA GLU A 59 -0.19 -0.80 -9.76
C GLU A 59 -1.56 -1.49 -9.77
N ALA A 60 -1.71 -2.60 -9.04
CA ALA A 60 -2.98 -3.31 -8.94
C ALA A 60 -4.12 -2.41 -8.39
N VAL A 61 -3.83 -1.53 -7.43
CA VAL A 61 -4.81 -0.56 -6.92
C VAL A 61 -5.18 0.47 -7.99
N LEU A 62 -4.20 0.99 -8.72
CA LEU A 62 -4.42 2.00 -9.77
C LEU A 62 -5.16 1.42 -10.99
N GLU A 63 -4.91 0.15 -11.32
CA GLU A 63 -5.61 -0.59 -12.38
C GLU A 63 -7.02 -1.03 -11.96
N GLY A 64 -7.37 -0.89 -10.67
CA GLY A 64 -8.65 -1.32 -10.15
C GLY A 64 -8.80 -2.84 -10.13
N ALA A 65 -7.70 -3.57 -9.87
CA ALA A 65 -7.69 -5.02 -9.82
C ALA A 65 -8.76 -5.53 -8.82
N PRO A 66 -9.42 -6.68 -9.11
CA PRO A 66 -10.44 -7.23 -8.23
C PRO A 66 -9.89 -7.45 -6.82
N ILE A 67 -10.66 -7.03 -5.81
CA ILE A 67 -10.32 -7.29 -4.41
C ILE A 67 -10.61 -8.75 -4.11
N VAL A 68 -9.59 -9.59 -4.20
CA VAL A 68 -9.68 -11.00 -3.84
C VAL A 68 -9.55 -11.11 -2.32
N ARG A 69 -10.54 -11.71 -1.65
CA ARG A 69 -10.39 -12.07 -0.24
C ARG A 69 -9.25 -13.07 -0.14
N ALA A 70 -8.21 -12.74 0.61
CA ALA A 70 -7.22 -13.74 0.99
C ALA A 70 -7.96 -14.88 1.70
N VAL A 71 -8.00 -16.06 1.07
CA VAL A 71 -8.40 -17.28 1.75
C VAL A 71 -7.35 -17.46 2.83
N GLY A 72 -7.73 -17.22 4.09
CA GLY A 72 -6.81 -17.42 5.21
C GLY A 72 -6.29 -18.85 5.13
N GLU A 73 -4.99 -19.01 4.97
CA GLU A 73 -4.32 -20.28 5.22
C GLU A 73 -4.49 -20.58 6.71
N GLY A 74 -5.61 -21.22 7.04
CA GLY A 74 -5.82 -21.88 8.31
C GLY A 74 -4.73 -22.95 8.42
N GLY A 75 -3.80 -22.72 9.35
CA GLY A 75 -2.68 -23.62 9.61
C GLY A 75 -3.14 -25.07 9.75
N ALA A 76 -2.78 -25.90 8.77
CA ALA A 76 -2.83 -27.34 8.90
C ALA A 76 -1.58 -27.82 9.67
N ARG A 77 -1.59 -27.64 10.99
CA ARG A 77 -0.72 -28.42 11.90
C ARG A 77 -1.21 -29.86 11.85
N LYS A 78 -0.64 -30.67 10.94
CA LYS A 78 -0.72 -32.13 11.05
C LYS A 78 0.14 -32.55 12.24
N ARG A 79 -0.51 -33.28 13.14
CA ARG A 79 0.06 -33.92 14.34
C ARG A 79 1.03 -35.03 13.95
#